data_AF-A0A378MX68-F1
#
_entry.id   AF-A0A378MX68-F1
#
_cell.length_a   1.000
_cell.length_b   1.000
_cell.length_c   1.000
_cell.angle_alpha   90.00
_cell.angle_beta   90.00
_cell.angle_gamma   90.00
#
_symmetry.space_group_name_H-M   'P 1'
#
loop_
_entity.id
_entity.type
_entity.pdbx_description
1 polymer ?
#
loop_
_entity_poly.entity_id
_entity_poly.type
_entity_poly.pdbx_seq_one_letter_code
_entity_poly.pdbx_strand_id
1 'polypeptide(L)'
;MANQKRKMLVTCALPYANGAIHLGHMLEHIQADIWVRFQRMRGNEVHFVCADDAHGTPIMLNADKLGITPEQLIEKAKADHEADFASFNISFDNYHSTHSEENRQITTDIYKTLKANGFIKSKVISQLFDPEKNMFLPDRFVKGTCPKCKAEDQYGDNCEVCASTYSPMDLIKPRSAVSGATPVVKESEHFFFDLPSFEEC
;
A
#
# COMPACT_ATOMS: atom_id res chain seq x y z
N MET A 1 31.26 15.37 -30.13
CA MET A 1 30.12 16.08 -29.52
C MET A 1 30.19 15.84 -28.02
N ALA A 2 30.31 16.89 -27.20
CA ALA A 2 30.29 16.74 -25.75
C ALA A 2 28.93 16.19 -25.35
N ASN A 3 28.88 14.95 -24.89
CA ASN A 3 27.64 14.30 -24.47
C ASN A 3 27.18 15.04 -23.19
N GLN A 4 26.14 15.88 -23.31
CA GLN A 4 25.65 16.68 -22.19
C GLN A 4 25.24 15.74 -21.05
N LYS A 5 25.84 15.94 -19.86
CA LYS A 5 25.53 15.12 -18.68
C LYS A 5 24.05 15.28 -18.32
N ARG A 6 23.33 14.17 -18.26
CA ARG A 6 21.92 14.16 -17.86
C ARG A 6 21.82 14.09 -16.33
N LYS A 7 20.75 14.68 -15.80
CA LYS A 7 20.30 14.48 -14.42
C LYS A 7 19.09 13.55 -14.43
N MET A 8 19.12 12.51 -13.62
CA MET A 8 18.08 11.47 -13.59
C MET A 8 17.70 11.16 -12.16
N LEU A 9 16.40 10.96 -11.93
CA LEU A 9 15.87 10.38 -10.71
C LEU A 9 15.28 9.02 -11.09
N VAL A 10 15.71 7.96 -10.41
CA VAL A 10 15.28 6.59 -10.65
C VAL A 10 14.67 6.06 -9.37
N THR A 11 13.55 5.35 -9.49
CA THR A 11 12.86 4.70 -8.37
C THR A 11 12.56 3.25 -8.69
N CYS A 12 12.48 2.42 -7.65
CA CYS A 12 11.74 1.16 -7.68
C CYS A 12 10.35 1.37 -7.06
N ALA A 13 9.48 0.37 -7.15
CA ALA A 13 8.29 0.32 -6.32
C ALA A 13 8.70 0.22 -4.84
N LEU A 14 7.91 0.83 -3.97
CA LEU A 14 8.17 0.85 -2.53
C LEU A 14 7.77 -0.52 -1.93
N PRO A 15 8.71 -1.29 -1.33
CA PRO A 15 8.37 -2.56 -0.71
C PRO A 15 7.42 -2.37 0.48
N TYR A 16 6.41 -3.23 0.58
CA TYR A 16 5.42 -3.12 1.64
C TYR A 16 5.96 -3.61 2.98
N ALA A 17 5.89 -2.80 4.04
CA ALA A 17 6.52 -3.05 5.35
C ALA A 17 5.84 -4.15 6.20
N ASN A 18 5.06 -5.04 5.57
CA ASN A 18 4.35 -6.14 6.23
C ASN A 18 4.75 -7.53 5.71
N GLY A 19 5.84 -7.62 4.97
CA GLY A 19 6.35 -8.88 4.43
C GLY A 19 7.81 -8.74 4.01
N ALA A 20 8.56 -9.84 4.06
CA ALA A 20 9.98 -9.84 3.71
C ALA A 20 10.22 -9.68 2.21
N ILE A 21 11.43 -9.20 1.86
CA ILE A 21 11.91 -9.19 0.47
C ILE A 21 12.00 -10.63 -0.07
N HIS A 22 11.68 -10.78 -1.35
CA HIS A 22 11.65 -12.07 -2.04
C HIS A 22 12.10 -11.88 -3.49
N LEU A 23 12.32 -12.97 -4.22
CA LEU A 23 12.90 -12.92 -5.58
C LEU A 23 12.14 -12.03 -6.57
N GLY A 24 10.82 -11.90 -6.43
CA GLY A 24 10.03 -10.93 -7.20
C GLY A 24 10.49 -9.48 -7.03
N HIS A 25 10.75 -9.03 -5.80
CA HIS A 25 11.31 -7.70 -5.52
C HIS A 25 12.72 -7.57 -6.11
N MET A 26 13.54 -8.62 -5.98
CA MET A 26 14.91 -8.61 -6.48
C MET A 26 14.99 -8.46 -7.99
N LEU A 27 14.05 -9.04 -8.74
CA LEU A 27 13.98 -8.86 -10.19
C LEU A 27 13.92 -7.37 -10.57
N GLU A 28 12.99 -6.62 -9.96
CA GLU A 28 12.82 -5.19 -10.22
C GLU A 28 14.07 -4.39 -9.79
N HIS A 29 14.56 -4.67 -8.58
CA HIS A 29 15.63 -3.89 -7.97
C HIS A 29 16.97 -4.11 -8.66
N ILE A 30 17.29 -5.35 -9.05
CA ILE A 30 18.50 -5.67 -9.82
C ILE A 30 18.43 -5.05 -11.22
N GLN A 31 17.27 -5.10 -11.87
CA GLN A 31 17.09 -4.48 -13.18
C GLN A 31 17.35 -2.97 -13.14
N ALA A 32 16.75 -2.27 -12.16
CA ALA A 32 16.96 -0.85 -11.96
C ALA A 32 18.42 -0.53 -11.62
N ASP A 33 19.03 -1.31 -10.73
CA ASP A 33 20.42 -1.11 -10.30
C ASP A 33 21.44 -1.25 -11.44
N ILE A 34 21.28 -2.27 -12.30
CA ILE A 34 22.12 -2.43 -13.50
C ILE A 34 22.02 -1.20 -14.40
N TRP A 35 20.81 -0.69 -14.62
CA TRP A 35 20.58 0.49 -15.45
C TRP A 35 21.20 1.74 -14.82
N VAL A 36 21.00 1.96 -13.52
CA VAL A 36 21.57 3.07 -12.74
C VAL A 36 23.09 3.05 -12.82
N ARG A 37 23.72 1.90 -12.57
CA ARG A 37 25.17 1.74 -12.66
C ARG A 37 25.69 2.07 -14.04
N PHE A 38 25.03 1.59 -15.09
CA PHE A 38 25.38 1.94 -16.46
C PHE A 38 25.30 3.45 -16.69
N GLN A 39 24.23 4.13 -16.27
CA GLN A 39 24.10 5.58 -16.44
C GLN A 39 25.18 6.36 -15.68
N ARG A 40 25.50 5.96 -14.45
CA ARG A 40 26.60 6.54 -13.66
C ARG A 40 27.94 6.35 -14.38
N MET A 41 28.22 5.17 -14.93
CA MET A 41 29.44 4.91 -15.73
C MET A 41 29.52 5.75 -17.02
N ARG A 42 28.38 6.14 -17.60
CA ARG A 42 28.31 7.06 -18.75
C ARG A 42 28.53 8.52 -18.36
N GLY A 43 28.73 8.82 -17.07
CA GLY A 43 29.01 10.15 -16.54
C GLY A 43 27.76 10.99 -16.26
N ASN A 44 26.56 10.37 -16.24
CA ASN A 44 25.32 11.04 -15.86
C ASN A 44 25.24 11.20 -14.33
N GLU A 45 24.53 12.23 -13.89
CA GLU A 45 24.14 12.42 -12.50
C GLU A 45 22.83 11.65 -12.27
N VAL A 46 22.86 10.66 -11.37
CA VAL A 46 21.72 9.78 -11.11
C VAL A 46 21.46 9.77 -9.61
N HIS A 47 20.20 10.02 -9.23
CA HIS A 47 19.67 9.87 -7.88
C HIS A 47 18.75 8.64 -7.89
N PHE A 48 19.22 7.52 -7.36
CA PHE A 48 18.49 6.27 -7.24
C PHE A 48 17.88 6.18 -5.85
N VAL A 49 16.57 6.33 -5.73
CA VAL A 49 15.88 6.44 -4.44
C VAL A 49 14.78 5.39 -4.29
N CYS A 50 14.61 4.90 -3.08
CA CYS A 50 13.52 4.01 -2.70
C CYS A 50 13.11 4.26 -1.25
N ALA A 51 12.09 3.56 -0.77
CA ALA A 51 11.58 3.63 0.58
C ALA A 51 10.67 2.43 0.86
N ASP A 52 10.44 2.12 2.13
CA ASP A 52 9.35 1.22 2.52
C ASP A 52 7.99 1.93 2.47
N ASP A 53 6.98 1.24 1.94
CA ASP A 53 5.58 1.60 2.13
C ASP A 53 5.07 1.08 3.48
N ALA A 54 4.91 2.00 4.42
CA ALA A 54 4.74 1.76 5.83
C ALA A 54 3.34 2.11 6.38
N HIS A 55 2.34 2.34 5.52
CA HIS A 55 0.98 2.68 5.94
C HIS A 55 -0.05 1.63 5.52
N GLY A 56 -1.16 1.57 6.26
CA GLY A 56 -2.33 0.77 5.91
C GLY A 56 -2.86 -0.09 7.04
N THR A 57 -4.15 -0.44 6.96
CA THR A 57 -4.83 -1.35 7.91
C THR A 57 -4.12 -2.70 8.12
N PRO A 58 -3.49 -3.34 7.11
CA PRO A 58 -2.76 -4.59 7.33
C PRO A 58 -1.60 -4.46 8.32
N ILE A 59 -0.82 -3.37 8.24
CA ILE A 59 0.33 -3.12 9.13
C ILE A 59 -0.17 -2.90 10.55
N MET A 60 -1.18 -2.05 10.73
CA MET A 60 -1.80 -1.78 12.05
C MET A 60 -2.26 -3.08 12.73
N LEU A 61 -3.02 -3.92 12.02
CA LEU A 61 -3.54 -5.16 12.59
C LEU A 61 -2.46 -6.21 12.84
N ASN A 62 -1.38 -6.23 12.05
CA ASN A 62 -0.26 -7.13 12.32
C ASN A 62 0.53 -6.67 13.55
N ALA A 63 0.77 -5.37 13.70
CA ALA A 63 1.40 -4.81 14.90
C ALA A 63 0.59 -5.15 16.15
N ASP A 64 -0.74 -4.96 16.10
CA ASP A 64 -1.66 -5.36 17.18
C ASP A 64 -1.56 -6.86 17.50
N LYS A 65 -1.53 -7.72 16.48
CA LYS A 65 -1.39 -9.18 16.65
C LYS A 65 -0.06 -9.57 17.30
N LEU A 66 1.00 -8.84 17.00
CA LEU A 66 2.34 -9.03 17.56
C LEU A 66 2.51 -8.37 18.93
N GLY A 67 1.55 -7.54 19.37
CA GLY A 67 1.63 -6.83 20.64
C GLY A 67 2.70 -5.73 20.66
N ILE A 68 3.03 -5.15 19.50
CA ILE A 68 4.00 -4.07 19.32
C ILE A 68 3.34 -2.87 18.64
N THR A 69 3.99 -1.70 18.65
CA THR A 69 3.45 -0.55 17.91
C THR A 69 3.71 -0.70 16.40
N PRO A 70 2.89 -0.07 15.53
CA PRO A 70 3.14 -0.04 14.10
C PRO A 70 4.54 0.50 13.75
N GLU A 71 5.02 1.51 14.48
CA GLU A 71 6.35 2.10 14.30
C GLU A 71 7.46 1.08 14.54
N GLN A 72 7.34 0.26 15.60
CA GLN A 72 8.29 -0.81 15.88
C GLN A 72 8.29 -1.89 14.78
N LEU A 73 7.12 -2.20 14.23
CA LEU A 73 6.99 -3.18 13.15
C LEU A 73 7.69 -2.68 11.87
N ILE A 74 7.40 -1.44 11.45
CA ILE A 74 7.96 -0.87 10.20
C ILE A 74 9.45 -0.54 10.34
N GLU A 75 9.93 -0.18 11.52
CA GLU A 75 11.36 0.05 11.77
C GLU A 75 12.15 -1.24 11.61
N LYS A 76 11.62 -2.35 12.14
CA LYS A 76 12.22 -3.68 11.96
C LYS A 76 12.19 -4.10 10.49
N ALA A 77 11.05 -3.97 9.82
CA ALA A 77 10.92 -4.33 8.40
C ALA A 77 11.92 -3.55 7.53
N LYS A 78 12.04 -2.23 7.75
CA LYS A 78 13.00 -1.38 7.03
C LYS A 78 14.44 -1.86 7.23
N ALA A 79 14.83 -2.17 8.46
CA ALA A 79 16.18 -2.66 8.75
C ALA A 79 16.47 -3.99 8.03
N ASP A 80 15.50 -4.91 8.03
CA ASP A 80 15.61 -6.20 7.35
C ASP A 80 15.70 -6.00 5.81
N HIS A 81 14.86 -5.12 5.24
CA HIS A 81 14.87 -4.80 3.80
C HIS A 81 16.17 -4.15 3.36
N GLU A 82 16.67 -3.17 4.11
CA GLU A 82 17.95 -2.51 3.83
C GLU A 82 19.11 -3.51 3.86
N ALA A 83 19.12 -4.44 4.82
CA ALA A 83 20.12 -5.50 4.89
C ALA A 83 20.07 -6.44 3.67
N ASP A 84 18.86 -6.87 3.27
CA ASP A 84 18.67 -7.72 2.09
C ASP A 84 19.14 -7.00 0.82
N PHE A 85 18.69 -5.76 0.57
CA PHE A 85 19.11 -5.00 -0.61
C PHE A 85 20.62 -4.71 -0.63
N ALA A 86 21.21 -4.41 0.53
CA ALA A 86 22.66 -4.21 0.64
C ALA A 86 23.43 -5.50 0.30
N SER A 87 22.93 -6.67 0.70
CA SER A 87 23.55 -7.97 0.41
C SER A 87 23.60 -8.29 -1.10
N PHE A 88 22.63 -7.79 -1.87
CA PHE A 88 22.60 -7.85 -3.33
C PHE A 88 23.27 -6.65 -4.02
N ASN A 89 23.92 -5.78 -3.24
CA ASN A 89 24.60 -4.58 -3.70
C ASN A 89 23.70 -3.60 -4.46
N ILE A 90 22.42 -3.51 -4.12
CA ILE A 90 21.54 -2.48 -4.69
C ILE A 90 22.02 -1.10 -4.21
N SER A 91 22.29 -0.20 -5.15
CA SER A 91 23.08 1.02 -4.94
C SER A 91 22.21 2.29 -4.83
N PHE A 92 21.23 2.26 -3.93
CA PHE A 92 20.43 3.43 -3.60
C PHE A 92 21.30 4.57 -3.09
N ASP A 93 21.00 5.79 -3.55
CA ASP A 93 21.52 7.04 -2.97
C ASP A 93 20.74 7.44 -1.72
N ASN A 94 19.47 7.03 -1.61
CA ASN A 94 18.65 7.19 -0.41
C ASN A 94 17.59 6.07 -0.30
N TYR A 95 17.48 5.46 0.88
CA TYR A 95 16.41 4.52 1.23
C TYR A 95 15.64 5.05 2.44
N HIS A 96 14.36 5.38 2.24
CA HIS A 96 13.56 6.10 3.23
C HIS A 96 12.30 5.35 3.66
N SER A 97 11.26 6.05 4.13
CA SER A 97 9.97 5.46 4.51
C SER A 97 8.85 6.41 4.11
N THR A 98 7.67 5.87 3.76
CA THR A 98 6.45 6.68 3.62
C THR A 98 5.96 7.21 4.97
N HIS A 99 6.36 6.59 6.09
CA HIS A 99 6.12 7.11 7.44
C HIS A 99 7.24 8.09 7.85
N SER A 100 7.33 9.22 7.16
CA SER A 100 8.27 10.31 7.45
C SER A 100 7.57 11.67 7.48
N GLU A 101 8.23 12.67 8.09
CA GLU A 101 7.67 14.01 8.18
C GLU A 101 7.66 14.72 6.82
N GLU A 102 8.69 14.46 6.00
CA GLU A 102 8.79 14.94 4.62
C GLU A 102 7.60 14.46 3.80
N ASN A 103 7.29 13.16 3.86
CA ASN A 103 6.17 12.59 3.11
C ASN A 103 4.82 13.08 3.65
N ARG A 104 4.69 13.25 4.97
CA ARG A 104 3.49 13.84 5.59
C ARG A 104 3.23 15.25 5.04
N GLN A 105 4.25 16.10 5.02
CA GLN A 105 4.13 17.48 4.55
C GLN A 105 3.78 17.51 3.06
N ILE A 106 4.53 16.79 2.22
CA ILE A 106 4.33 16.75 0.76
C ILE A 106 2.92 16.22 0.43
N THR A 107 2.51 15.10 1.02
CA THR A 107 1.18 14.50 0.76
C THR A 107 0.05 15.44 1.21
N THR A 108 0.23 16.10 2.35
CA THR A 108 -0.74 17.09 2.85
C THR A 108 -0.87 18.27 1.90
N ASP A 109 0.24 18.77 1.36
CA ASP A 109 0.24 19.90 0.44
C ASP A 109 -0.34 19.54 -0.93
N ILE A 110 -0.04 18.34 -1.44
CA ILE A 110 -0.67 17.81 -2.66
C ILE A 110 -2.18 17.72 -2.47
N TYR A 111 -2.66 17.11 -1.38
CA TYR A 111 -4.09 17.00 -1.09
C TYR A 111 -4.76 18.37 -1.00
N LYS A 112 -4.17 19.33 -0.26
CA LYS A 112 -4.71 20.69 -0.14
C LYS A 112 -4.77 21.40 -1.49
N THR A 113 -3.76 21.23 -2.33
CA THR A 113 -3.71 21.83 -3.67
C THR A 113 -4.79 21.23 -4.57
N LEU A 114 -4.93 19.90 -4.61
CA LEU A 114 -5.98 19.23 -5.37
C LEU A 114 -7.38 19.66 -4.90
N LYS A 115 -7.57 19.79 -3.58
CA LYS A 115 -8.84 20.24 -3.00
C LYS A 115 -9.15 21.69 -3.38
N ALA A 116 -8.17 22.59 -3.27
CA ALA A 116 -8.32 24.00 -3.65
C ALA A 116 -8.65 24.17 -5.14
N ASN A 117 -8.12 23.30 -5.99
CA ASN A 117 -8.39 23.29 -7.43
C ASN A 117 -9.68 22.53 -7.81
N GLY A 118 -10.46 22.05 -6.85
CA GLY A 118 -11.75 21.39 -7.10
C GLY A 118 -11.65 19.93 -7.56
N PHE A 119 -10.47 19.30 -7.51
CA PHE A 119 -10.24 17.91 -7.90
C PHE A 119 -10.51 16.90 -6.77
N ILE A 120 -10.95 17.35 -5.60
CA ILE A 120 -11.39 16.47 -4.50
C ILE A 120 -12.90 16.61 -4.33
N LYS A 121 -13.63 15.51 -4.52
CA LYS A 121 -15.08 15.41 -4.29
C LYS A 121 -15.33 14.65 -3.00
N SER A 122 -16.35 15.04 -2.22
CA SER A 122 -16.80 14.22 -1.09
C SER A 122 -18.06 13.45 -1.45
N LYS A 123 -18.16 12.21 -0.97
CA LYS A 123 -19.33 11.35 -1.15
C LYS A 123 -19.51 10.49 0.10
N VAL A 124 -20.75 10.41 0.57
CA VAL A 124 -21.11 9.47 1.64
C VAL A 124 -21.25 8.08 1.02
N ILE A 125 -20.54 7.12 1.60
CA ILE A 125 -20.61 5.71 1.21
C ILE A 125 -20.99 4.86 2.41
N SER A 126 -21.66 3.74 2.13
CA SER A 126 -21.98 2.73 3.13
C SER A 126 -20.90 1.66 3.12
N GLN A 127 -20.33 1.37 4.29
CA GLN A 127 -19.32 0.34 4.47
C GLN A 127 -19.65 -0.56 5.65
N LEU A 128 -19.07 -1.77 5.67
CA LEU A 128 -19.18 -2.68 6.80
C LEU A 128 -18.30 -2.18 7.96
N PHE A 129 -18.87 -2.18 9.15
CA PHE A 129 -18.27 -1.65 10.36
C PHE A 129 -18.30 -2.69 11.47
N ASP A 130 -17.17 -2.89 12.13
CA ASP A 130 -17.04 -3.74 13.31
C ASP A 130 -17.36 -2.92 14.57
N PRO A 131 -18.49 -3.19 15.26
CA PRO A 131 -18.87 -2.43 16.45
C PRO A 131 -18.03 -2.76 17.69
N GLU A 132 -17.39 -3.93 17.76
CA GLU A 132 -16.55 -4.31 18.90
C GLU A 132 -15.15 -3.69 18.80
N LYS A 133 -14.59 -3.63 17.59
CA LYS A 133 -13.30 -2.98 17.32
C LYS A 133 -13.42 -1.50 16.96
N ASN A 134 -14.64 -1.01 16.78
CA ASN A 134 -14.96 0.37 16.44
C ASN A 134 -14.20 0.85 15.18
N MET A 135 -14.16 0.02 14.14
CA MET A 135 -13.43 0.29 12.90
C MET A 135 -14.22 -0.14 11.66
N PHE A 136 -14.01 0.55 10.53
CA PHE A 136 -14.49 0.08 9.23
C PHE A 136 -13.68 -1.13 8.78
N LEU A 137 -14.34 -2.08 8.12
CA LEU A 137 -13.73 -3.29 7.61
C LEU A 137 -13.50 -3.15 6.10
N PRO A 138 -12.23 -3.07 5.65
CA PRO A 138 -11.91 -3.34 4.25
C PRO A 138 -12.40 -4.73 3.86
N ASP A 139 -12.73 -4.93 2.59
CA ASP A 139 -13.36 -6.14 2.05
C ASP A 139 -12.72 -7.43 2.57
N ARG A 140 -11.39 -7.54 2.47
CA ARG A 140 -10.62 -8.71 2.93
C ARG A 140 -10.71 -9.02 4.43
N PHE A 141 -11.19 -8.09 5.26
CA PHE A 141 -11.43 -8.28 6.69
C PHE A 141 -12.88 -8.64 7.03
N VAL A 142 -13.71 -8.82 6.02
CA VAL A 142 -15.04 -9.41 6.14
C VAL A 142 -14.94 -10.86 5.70
N LYS A 143 -15.42 -11.77 6.53
CA LYS A 143 -15.54 -13.18 6.16
C LYS A 143 -16.95 -13.71 6.39
N GLY A 144 -17.34 -14.72 5.64
CA GLY A 144 -18.68 -15.30 5.75
C GLY A 144 -18.86 -16.52 4.87
N THR A 145 -20.11 -16.85 4.59
CA THR A 145 -20.47 -17.98 3.72
C THR A 145 -20.76 -17.47 2.31
N CYS A 146 -20.21 -18.14 1.29
CA CYS A 146 -20.40 -17.79 -0.11
C CYS A 146 -21.90 -17.75 -0.48
N PRO A 147 -22.41 -16.66 -1.08
CA PRO A 147 -23.80 -16.57 -1.50
C PRO A 147 -24.16 -17.56 -2.62
N LYS A 148 -23.18 -18.02 -3.41
CA LYS A 148 -23.38 -18.94 -4.53
C LYS A 148 -23.31 -20.41 -4.12
N CYS A 149 -22.13 -20.90 -3.73
CA CYS A 149 -21.89 -22.33 -3.46
C CYS A 149 -22.05 -22.74 -1.99
N LYS A 150 -22.31 -21.78 -1.09
CA LYS A 150 -22.45 -21.99 0.36
C LYS A 150 -21.20 -22.51 1.08
N ALA A 151 -20.02 -22.41 0.45
CA ALA A 151 -18.75 -22.63 1.14
C ALA A 151 -18.63 -21.66 2.33
N GLU A 152 -18.25 -22.17 3.50
CA GLU A 152 -18.00 -21.38 4.71
C GLU A 152 -16.60 -20.74 4.67
N ASP A 153 -16.33 -19.80 5.59
CA ASP A 153 -15.03 -19.13 5.77
C ASP A 153 -14.42 -18.51 4.49
N GLN A 154 -15.24 -17.85 3.68
CA GLN A 154 -14.81 -17.08 2.52
C GLN A 154 -14.53 -15.63 2.90
N TYR A 155 -13.50 -15.03 2.31
CA TYR A 155 -13.03 -13.67 2.63
C TYR A 155 -13.33 -12.70 1.49
N GLY A 156 -13.76 -11.48 1.84
CA GLY A 156 -13.91 -10.38 0.90
C GLY A 156 -14.94 -10.59 -0.20
N ASP A 157 -14.52 -10.30 -1.42
CA ASP A 157 -15.36 -10.16 -2.61
C ASP A 157 -15.30 -11.37 -3.54
N ASN A 158 -14.63 -12.44 -3.13
CA ASN A 158 -14.49 -13.66 -3.92
C ASN A 158 -14.67 -14.94 -3.08
N CYS A 159 -14.98 -16.04 -3.76
CA CYS A 159 -15.00 -17.38 -3.18
C CYS A 159 -13.84 -18.21 -3.72
N GLU A 160 -12.99 -18.74 -2.85
CA GLU A 160 -11.85 -19.60 -3.21
C GLU A 160 -12.29 -21.02 -3.65
N VAL A 161 -13.53 -21.41 -3.35
CA VAL A 161 -14.07 -22.73 -3.72
C VAL A 161 -14.69 -22.74 -5.11
N CYS A 162 -15.55 -21.77 -5.43
CA CYS A 162 -16.27 -21.73 -6.71
C CYS A 162 -15.87 -20.57 -7.63
N ALA A 163 -14.87 -19.78 -7.25
CA ALA A 163 -14.35 -18.63 -8.01
C ALA A 163 -15.39 -17.55 -8.35
N SER A 164 -16.54 -17.52 -7.67
CA SER A 164 -17.52 -16.45 -7.87
C SER A 164 -17.07 -15.16 -7.22
N THR A 165 -17.36 -14.03 -7.86
CA THR A 165 -17.17 -12.69 -7.30
C THR A 165 -18.51 -12.09 -6.87
N TYR A 166 -18.50 -11.28 -5.81
CA TYR A 166 -19.67 -10.66 -5.18
C TYR A 166 -19.25 -9.49 -4.29
N SER A 167 -20.18 -8.65 -3.82
CA SER A 167 -19.83 -7.68 -2.79
C SER A 167 -19.61 -8.38 -1.45
N PRO A 168 -18.69 -7.94 -0.58
CA PRO A 168 -18.60 -8.44 0.80
C PRO A 168 -19.91 -8.26 1.59
N MET A 169 -20.78 -7.33 1.17
CA MET A 169 -22.13 -7.17 1.73
C MET A 169 -23.07 -8.33 1.39
N ASP A 170 -22.78 -9.09 0.34
CA ASP A 170 -23.57 -10.25 -0.10
C ASP A 170 -23.20 -11.53 0.66
N LEU A 171 -22.14 -11.51 1.48
CA LEU A 171 -21.73 -12.66 2.28
C LEU A 171 -22.84 -13.07 3.26
N ILE A 172 -23.16 -14.36 3.27
CA ILE A 172 -24.13 -14.91 4.21
C ILE A 172 -23.48 -15.01 5.59
N LYS A 173 -24.17 -14.54 6.64
CA LYS A 173 -23.67 -14.50 8.02
C LYS A 173 -22.28 -13.85 8.10
N PRO A 174 -22.14 -12.58 7.69
CA PRO A 174 -20.83 -11.93 7.68
C PRO A 174 -20.31 -11.79 9.11
N ARG A 175 -19.00 -11.90 9.25
CA ARG A 175 -18.24 -11.75 10.49
C ARG A 175 -16.98 -10.96 10.21
N SER A 176 -16.58 -10.15 11.17
CA SER A 176 -15.28 -9.49 11.20
C SER A 176 -14.19 -10.55 11.30
N ALA A 177 -13.19 -10.51 10.43
CA ALA A 177 -11.99 -11.32 10.56
C ALA A 177 -11.09 -10.86 11.72
N VAL A 178 -11.36 -9.67 12.29
CA VAL A 178 -10.58 -9.08 13.39
C VAL A 178 -11.14 -9.49 14.75
N SER A 179 -12.45 -9.35 14.97
CA SER A 179 -13.11 -9.64 16.26
C SER A 179 -13.98 -10.90 16.26
N GLY A 180 -14.45 -11.33 15.09
CA GLY A 180 -15.52 -12.33 14.96
C GLY A 180 -16.93 -11.77 15.08
N ALA A 181 -17.11 -10.48 15.42
CA ALA A 181 -18.40 -9.82 15.54
C ALA A 181 -19.14 -9.76 14.19
N THR A 182 -20.47 -9.72 14.21
CA THR A 182 -21.26 -9.46 13.00
C THR A 182 -21.15 -7.98 12.63
N PRO A 183 -20.61 -7.63 11.45
CA PRO A 183 -20.48 -6.25 11.05
C PRO A 183 -21.83 -5.63 10.72
N VAL A 184 -21.93 -4.32 10.91
CA VAL A 184 -23.12 -3.51 10.57
C VAL A 184 -22.79 -2.55 9.44
N VAL A 185 -23.80 -2.18 8.65
CA VAL A 185 -23.62 -1.14 7.63
C VAL A 185 -23.61 0.22 8.32
N LYS A 186 -22.57 1.01 8.05
CA LYS A 186 -22.41 2.37 8.58
C LYS A 186 -21.99 3.32 7.47
N GLU A 187 -22.56 4.51 7.48
CA GLU A 187 -22.20 5.58 6.54
C GLU A 187 -20.90 6.27 6.96
N SER A 188 -20.09 6.63 5.96
CA SER A 188 -18.83 7.36 6.12
C SER A 188 -18.67 8.35 4.98
N GLU A 189 -18.25 9.58 5.27
CA GLU A 189 -17.85 10.53 4.23
C GLU A 189 -16.44 10.17 3.74
N HIS A 190 -16.30 9.95 2.43
CA HIS A 190 -15.02 9.69 1.77
C HIS A 190 -14.68 10.79 0.78
N PHE A 191 -13.38 11.06 0.64
CA PHE A 191 -12.84 11.98 -0.34
C PHE A 191 -12.33 11.21 -1.56
N PHE A 192 -12.81 11.57 -2.74
CA PHE A 192 -12.47 10.98 -4.02
C PHE A 192 -11.65 11.98 -4.84
N PHE A 193 -10.55 11.51 -5.41
CA PHE A 193 -9.80 12.25 -6.42
C PHE A 193 -10.51 12.13 -7.78
N ASP A 194 -10.74 13.27 -8.43
CA ASP A 194 -11.39 13.39 -9.73
C ASP A 194 -10.41 13.03 -10.86
N LEU A 195 -9.98 11.76 -10.89
CA LEU A 195 -9.10 11.22 -11.91
C LEU A 195 -9.62 11.45 -13.35
N PRO A 196 -10.93 11.33 -13.66
CA PRO A 196 -11.45 11.59 -15.00
C PRO A 196 -11.14 13.00 -15.53
N SER A 197 -10.96 14.00 -14.66
CA SER A 197 -10.57 15.36 -15.07
C SER A 197 -9.20 15.45 -15.76
N PHE A 198 -8.40 14.39 -15.73
CA PHE A 198 -7.05 14.32 -16.30
C PHE A 198 -6.94 13.37 -17.51
N GLU A 199 -8.06 12.90 -18.07
CA GLU A 199 -8.06 11.95 -19.19
C GLU A 199 -7.42 12.53 -20.47
N GLU A 200 -7.51 13.84 -20.69
CA GLU A 200 -6.99 14.51 -21.91
C GLU A 200 -5.61 15.19 -21.71
N CYS A 201 -4.93 14.97 -20.58
CA CYS A 201 -3.61 15.55 -20.29
C CYS A 201 -2.44 14.79 -20.92
#